data_AF-A0A9W2ZHZ5-F1
#
_entry.id   AF-A0A9W2ZHZ5-F1
#
_cell.length_a   1.000
_cell.length_b   1.000
_cell.length_c   1.000
_cell.angle_alpha   90.00
_cell.angle_beta   90.00
_cell.angle_gamma   90.00
#
_symmetry.space_group_name_H-M   'P 1'
#
loop_
_entity.id
_entity.type
_entity.pdbx_description
1 polymer ?
#
loop_
_entity_poly.entity_id
_entity_poly.type
_entity_poly.pdbx_seq_one_letter_code
_entity_poly.pdbx_strand_id
1 'polypeptide(L)'
;MTIFNFTTFVDTENLCTENFTNVDIVTCFESDMKNIVYINELTSCSYVRLNTTQYQVVVDEKAVPPNVTITIDFKVTKIKITENRDLIMVNVDTNENLDVCVALLDRKLKEVKDTARLADHCKETLCMVENILTLLCFLISIVCLLLTLLTYCMFPVLRTNAGVNNMFLSFSLLSAQVSLMISAYTSAPSILCKLIGVMTHFLWLWNFSWNFICSFNMVRVFTVSMGMNNQRDMTHGTWKWLSGSFILPVLVVSAVLTYNHFTSQGREFGYGNEQCYIDSPLLIGITVAAPLFVITLINVSFFLVAVYKIYSVRRLQSDFLPSTAPDFTMTIYIKLSTVTGMFWIVAVLAEFSDNKIFG
;
A
#
# COMPACT_ATOMS: atom_id res chain seq x y z
N MET A 1 64.12 -40.58 10.53
CA MET A 1 63.34 -41.80 10.85
C MET A 1 62.18 -41.84 9.84
N THR A 2 62.42 -42.38 8.65
CA THR A 2 61.92 -43.69 8.14
C THR A 2 60.50 -43.54 7.55
N ILE A 3 60.29 -43.29 6.24
CA ILE A 3 60.33 -44.14 5.00
C ILE A 3 59.01 -44.94 4.73
N PHE A 4 58.61 -44.96 3.43
CA PHE A 4 57.60 -45.73 2.65
C PHE A 4 56.25 -45.02 2.40
N ASN A 5 55.78 -44.62 1.20
CA ASN A 5 55.88 -45.00 -0.24
C ASN A 5 54.82 -46.04 -0.74
N PHE A 6 54.07 -45.64 -1.78
CA PHE A 6 53.35 -46.36 -2.88
C PHE A 6 51.88 -46.89 -2.78
N THR A 7 51.03 -46.33 -3.69
CA THR A 7 49.99 -46.95 -4.59
C THR A 7 48.74 -47.66 -3.99
N THR A 8 47.50 -47.64 -4.51
CA THR A 8 46.92 -47.46 -5.87
C THR A 8 45.38 -47.33 -5.78
N PHE A 9 44.79 -46.53 -6.68
CA PHE A 9 43.51 -46.70 -7.41
C PHE A 9 42.50 -47.78 -6.93
N VAL A 10 41.26 -47.34 -6.68
CA VAL A 10 40.09 -47.77 -7.49
C VAL A 10 39.24 -46.53 -7.78
N ASP A 11 39.26 -46.12 -9.04
CA ASP A 11 38.28 -45.20 -9.61
C ASP A 11 36.89 -45.84 -9.57
N THR A 12 35.94 -45.12 -8.97
CA THR A 12 34.60 -44.93 -9.56
C THR A 12 34.20 -43.48 -9.31
N GLU A 13 34.98 -42.55 -9.84
CA GLU A 13 34.45 -41.22 -10.16
C GLU A 13 33.51 -41.35 -11.36
N ASN A 14 32.43 -40.56 -11.30
CA ASN A 14 31.46 -40.26 -12.34
C ASN A 14 30.33 -41.27 -12.53
N LEU A 15 29.16 -40.94 -11.96
CA LEU A 15 27.89 -40.97 -12.70
C LEU A 15 26.80 -40.19 -11.95
N CYS A 16 27.07 -38.92 -11.58
CA CYS A 16 26.03 -37.95 -11.21
C CYS A 16 26.32 -36.56 -11.81
N THR A 17 26.78 -36.53 -13.06
CA THR A 17 27.04 -35.27 -13.78
C THR A 17 26.60 -35.42 -15.22
N GLU A 18 25.30 -35.51 -15.45
CA GLU A 18 24.64 -35.05 -16.68
C GLU A 18 23.10 -35.09 -16.50
N ASN A 19 22.42 -34.09 -17.06
CA ASN A 19 20.97 -33.84 -17.08
C ASN A 19 20.07 -35.02 -16.64
N PHE A 20 19.65 -35.01 -15.38
CA PHE A 20 18.75 -36.04 -14.86
C PHE A 20 17.28 -35.76 -15.17
N THR A 21 16.58 -36.82 -15.54
CA THR A 21 15.12 -36.91 -15.62
C THR A 21 14.52 -37.09 -14.22
N ASN A 22 13.22 -36.79 -14.04
CA ASN A 22 12.55 -36.89 -12.72
C ASN A 22 12.64 -38.29 -12.09
N VAL A 23 12.85 -39.33 -12.90
CA VAL A 23 13.03 -40.71 -12.45
C VAL A 23 14.34 -40.95 -11.72
N ASP A 24 15.43 -40.33 -12.16
CA ASP A 24 16.74 -40.58 -11.56
C ASP A 24 16.86 -39.96 -10.16
N ILE A 25 16.20 -38.82 -9.96
CA ILE A 25 16.14 -38.13 -8.66
C ILE A 25 15.32 -38.96 -7.65
N VAL A 26 14.19 -39.52 -8.08
CA VAL A 26 13.33 -40.34 -7.21
C VAL A 26 13.96 -41.70 -6.92
N THR A 27 14.61 -42.32 -7.91
CA THR A 27 15.30 -43.62 -7.74
C THR A 27 16.59 -43.51 -6.92
N CYS A 28 17.36 -42.42 -7.04
CA CYS A 28 18.48 -42.14 -6.12
C CYS A 28 17.99 -42.00 -4.68
N PHE A 29 16.88 -41.29 -4.44
CA PHE A 29 16.33 -41.17 -3.09
C PHE A 29 15.76 -42.49 -2.55
N GLU A 30 15.18 -43.32 -3.43
CA GLU A 30 14.74 -44.69 -3.09
C GLU A 30 15.93 -45.60 -2.70
N SER A 31 17.09 -45.40 -3.33
CA SER A 31 18.31 -46.15 -3.03
C SER A 31 18.95 -45.78 -1.69
N ASP A 32 18.86 -44.51 -1.26
CA ASP A 32 19.35 -44.04 0.04
C ASP A 32 18.38 -44.36 1.20
N MET A 33 17.06 -44.34 0.97
CA MET A 33 16.07 -44.68 2.01
C MET A 33 15.86 -46.19 2.22
N LYS A 34 16.18 -47.06 1.24
CA LYS A 34 16.10 -48.52 1.40
C LYS A 34 16.96 -49.05 2.56
N ASN A 35 17.96 -48.29 3.00
CA ASN A 35 18.80 -48.66 4.14
C ASN A 35 18.28 -48.15 5.50
N ILE A 36 17.17 -47.38 5.55
CA ILE A 36 16.68 -46.75 6.78
C ILE A 36 15.19 -47.08 7.06
N VAL A 37 14.39 -47.48 6.08
CA VAL A 37 12.95 -47.74 6.28
C VAL A 37 12.54 -49.08 5.68
N TYR A 38 12.11 -50.01 6.53
CA TYR A 38 11.46 -51.26 6.12
C TYR A 38 10.13 -50.93 5.42
N ILE A 39 10.11 -50.99 4.09
CA ILE A 39 8.88 -50.89 3.28
C ILE A 39 8.13 -52.22 3.45
N ASN A 40 7.12 -52.26 4.33
CA ASN A 40 6.20 -53.38 4.40
C ASN A 40 5.26 -53.35 3.19
N GLU A 41 5.07 -54.51 2.53
CA GLU A 41 4.17 -54.76 1.39
C GLU A 41 2.66 -54.57 1.67
N LEU A 42 2.27 -53.67 2.57
CA LEU A 42 0.87 -53.44 2.92
C LEU A 42 0.54 -51.96 2.94
N THR A 43 0.31 -51.38 1.75
CA THR A 43 -0.82 -50.47 1.54
C THR A 43 -1.18 -50.48 0.06
N SER A 44 -1.99 -51.46 -0.35
CA SER A 44 -2.77 -51.36 -1.58
C SER A 44 -3.80 -50.25 -1.38
N CYS A 45 -3.49 -49.04 -1.86
CA CYS A 45 -4.43 -47.94 -1.90
C CYS A 45 -4.97 -47.78 -3.32
N SER A 46 -6.23 -47.37 -3.47
CA SER A 46 -6.67 -46.83 -4.76
C SER A 46 -5.83 -45.60 -5.05
N TYR A 47 -5.23 -45.53 -6.24
CA TYR A 47 -4.29 -44.49 -6.62
C TYR A 47 -4.75 -43.76 -7.88
N VAL A 48 -4.29 -42.51 -8.01
CA VAL A 48 -4.41 -41.70 -9.22
C VAL A 48 -3.05 -41.65 -9.88
N ARG A 49 -3.00 -41.99 -11.17
CA ARG A 49 -1.80 -41.93 -11.99
C ARG A 49 -1.67 -40.57 -12.66
N LEU A 50 -0.55 -39.91 -12.45
CA LEU A 50 -0.22 -38.60 -13.00
C LEU A 50 0.96 -38.72 -13.97
N ASN A 51 0.84 -38.05 -15.11
CA ASN A 51 1.90 -38.05 -16.13
C ASN A 51 3.01 -37.06 -15.74
N THR A 52 4.20 -37.21 -16.33
CA THR A 52 5.40 -36.38 -16.09
C THR A 52 5.19 -34.88 -16.24
N THR A 53 4.18 -34.46 -17.01
CA THR A 53 3.82 -33.03 -17.18
C THR A 53 2.94 -32.47 -16.05
N GLN A 54 2.44 -33.30 -15.14
CA GLN A 54 1.46 -32.93 -14.11
C GLN A 54 2.05 -32.88 -12.70
N TYR A 55 3.35 -33.16 -12.53
CA TYR A 55 4.03 -33.05 -11.26
C TYR A 55 5.49 -32.61 -11.43
N GLN A 56 6.06 -32.02 -10.38
CA GLN A 56 7.47 -31.63 -10.29
C GLN A 56 8.03 -32.10 -8.95
N VAL A 57 9.21 -32.70 -8.98
CA VAL A 57 9.92 -33.13 -7.77
C VAL A 57 11.11 -32.21 -7.57
N VAL A 58 11.19 -31.58 -6.40
CA VAL A 58 12.32 -30.73 -6.02
C VAL A 58 12.96 -31.34 -4.79
N VAL A 59 14.25 -31.65 -4.90
CA VAL A 59 15.05 -32.16 -3.78
C VAL A 59 15.92 -31.01 -3.27
N ASP A 60 15.74 -30.69 -1.99
CA ASP A 60 16.61 -29.71 -1.33
C ASP A 60 17.78 -30.46 -0.69
N GLU A 61 18.86 -30.57 -1.47
CA GLU A 61 20.12 -31.22 -1.07
C GLU A 61 20.85 -30.46 0.06
N LYS A 62 20.44 -29.24 0.40
CA LYS A 62 21.07 -28.43 1.45
C LYS A 62 20.45 -28.64 2.82
N ALA A 63 19.26 -29.23 2.89
CA ALA A 63 18.63 -29.60 4.15
C ALA A 63 19.26 -30.89 4.70
N VAL A 64 19.48 -30.97 6.02
CA VAL A 64 19.97 -32.19 6.68
C VAL A 64 18.95 -32.62 7.73
N PRO A 65 18.25 -33.76 7.55
CA PRO A 65 18.28 -34.64 6.37
C PRO A 65 17.67 -33.99 5.11
N PRO A 66 18.03 -34.47 3.90
CA PRO A 66 17.55 -33.90 2.63
C PRO A 66 16.03 -34.04 2.54
N ASN A 67 15.36 -32.96 2.14
CA ASN A 67 13.90 -32.91 2.06
C ASN A 67 13.44 -32.99 0.60
N VAL A 68 12.51 -33.91 0.33
CA VAL A 68 11.88 -34.07 -0.97
C VAL A 68 10.53 -33.35 -0.97
N THR A 69 10.32 -32.48 -1.95
CA THR A 69 9.04 -31.81 -2.17
C THR A 69 8.45 -32.26 -3.51
N ILE A 70 7.34 -32.99 -3.46
CA ILE A 70 6.56 -33.33 -4.65
C ILE A 70 5.46 -32.29 -4.82
N THR A 71 5.48 -31.55 -5.93
CA THR A 71 4.44 -30.58 -6.29
C THR A 71 3.59 -31.16 -7.42
N ILE A 72 2.33 -31.44 -7.15
CA ILE A 72 1.37 -31.91 -8.16
C ILE A 72 0.58 -30.71 -8.68
N ASP A 73 0.50 -30.56 -10.00
CA ASP A 73 -0.20 -29.47 -10.67
C ASP A 73 -1.48 -29.98 -11.36
N PHE A 74 -2.63 -29.61 -10.79
CA PHE A 74 -3.95 -29.91 -11.37
C PHE A 74 -4.45 -28.80 -12.30
N LYS A 75 -3.58 -27.91 -12.80
CA LYS A 75 -3.87 -26.69 -13.58
C LYS A 75 -4.59 -25.58 -12.80
N VAL A 76 -5.45 -25.94 -11.85
CA VAL A 76 -6.24 -25.01 -11.02
C VAL A 76 -5.66 -24.88 -9.61
N THR A 77 -5.02 -25.95 -9.11
CA THR A 77 -4.51 -26.03 -7.73
C THR A 77 -3.19 -26.79 -7.73
N LYS A 78 -2.20 -26.27 -6.98
CA LYS A 78 -0.93 -26.94 -6.75
C LYS A 78 -0.92 -27.57 -5.36
N ILE A 79 -0.61 -28.86 -5.28
CA ILE A 79 -0.51 -29.59 -4.02
C ILE A 79 0.96 -29.86 -3.76
N LYS A 80 1.45 -29.48 -2.58
CA LYS A 80 2.80 -29.79 -2.13
C LYS A 80 2.76 -30.90 -1.09
N ILE A 81 3.57 -31.93 -1.33
CA ILE A 81 3.79 -33.04 -0.42
C ILE A 81 5.25 -32.97 0.02
N THR A 82 5.46 -32.70 1.31
CA THR A 82 6.79 -32.49 1.90
C THR A 82 7.05 -33.38 3.11
N GLU A 83 6.00 -33.97 3.70
CA GLU A 83 6.14 -34.78 4.92
C GLU A 83 6.53 -36.22 4.58
N ASN A 84 7.52 -36.77 5.28
CA ASN A 84 7.96 -38.16 5.09
C ASN A 84 6.83 -39.19 5.25
N ARG A 85 5.83 -38.90 6.10
CA ARG A 85 4.64 -39.75 6.29
C ARG A 85 3.67 -39.74 5.11
N ASP A 86 3.74 -38.71 4.28
CA ASP A 86 2.91 -38.57 3.09
C ASP A 86 3.65 -39.09 1.85
N LEU A 87 4.98 -38.96 1.83
CA LEU A 87 5.84 -39.48 0.76
C LEU A 87 5.78 -41.02 0.63
N ILE A 88 5.51 -41.76 1.70
CA ILE A 88 5.30 -43.21 1.65
C ILE A 88 4.00 -43.63 0.92
N MET A 89 3.08 -42.69 0.67
CA MET A 89 1.82 -42.94 -0.05
C MET A 89 1.89 -42.51 -1.52
N VAL A 90 3.12 -42.38 -2.04
CA VAL A 90 3.43 -41.96 -3.40
C VAL A 90 4.44 -42.95 -3.99
N ASN A 91 4.23 -43.35 -5.24
CA ASN A 91 5.13 -44.24 -5.97
C ASN A 91 5.39 -43.70 -7.38
N VAL A 92 6.54 -43.99 -7.96
CA VAL A 92 6.84 -43.68 -9.37
C VAL A 92 6.95 -45.01 -10.14
N ASP A 93 6.10 -45.18 -11.14
CA ASP A 93 6.12 -46.36 -12.00
C ASP A 93 7.32 -46.31 -12.96
N THR A 94 7.67 -47.47 -13.50
CA THR A 94 8.70 -47.71 -14.53
C THR A 94 8.61 -46.80 -15.77
N ASN A 95 7.44 -46.25 -16.04
CA ASN A 95 7.18 -45.31 -17.14
C ASN A 95 7.24 -43.83 -16.71
N GLU A 96 7.91 -43.52 -15.59
CA GLU A 96 8.01 -42.18 -15.01
C GLU A 96 6.67 -41.56 -14.58
N ASN A 97 5.62 -42.38 -14.37
CA ASN A 97 4.33 -41.87 -13.93
C ASN A 97 4.24 -41.87 -12.41
N LEU A 98 3.67 -40.82 -11.84
CA LEU A 98 3.49 -40.69 -10.40
C LEU A 98 2.14 -41.27 -9.97
N ASP A 99 2.16 -42.34 -9.18
CA ASP A 99 0.99 -42.94 -8.56
C ASP A 99 0.83 -42.41 -7.13
N VAL A 100 -0.29 -41.71 -6.88
CA VAL A 100 -0.57 -41.07 -5.58
C VAL A 100 -1.83 -41.67 -4.98
N CYS A 101 -1.79 -42.10 -3.71
CA CYS A 101 -2.97 -42.62 -3.04
C CYS A 101 -4.12 -41.60 -2.99
N VAL A 102 -5.34 -42.04 -3.33
CA VAL A 102 -6.56 -41.22 -3.31
C VAL A 102 -6.80 -40.62 -1.92
N ALA A 103 -6.57 -41.38 -0.85
CA ALA A 103 -6.74 -40.91 0.52
C ALA A 103 -5.78 -39.75 0.89
N LEU A 104 -4.54 -39.79 0.38
CA LEU A 104 -3.60 -38.68 0.56
C LEU A 104 -4.05 -37.46 -0.24
N LEU A 105 -4.44 -37.68 -1.49
CA LEU A 105 -4.87 -36.64 -2.40
C LEU A 105 -6.12 -35.92 -1.86
N ASP A 106 -7.13 -36.66 -1.40
CA ASP A 106 -8.35 -36.12 -0.80
C ASP A 106 -8.06 -35.29 0.47
N ARG A 107 -7.15 -35.78 1.33
CA ARG A 107 -6.75 -35.06 2.54
C ARG A 107 -6.06 -33.73 2.19
N LYS A 108 -5.09 -33.74 1.28
CA LYS A 108 -4.37 -32.52 0.87
C LYS A 108 -5.27 -31.55 0.11
N LEU A 109 -6.17 -32.05 -0.74
CA LEU A 109 -7.19 -31.23 -1.41
C LEU A 109 -8.12 -30.55 -0.39
N LYS A 110 -8.52 -31.26 0.67
CA LYS A 110 -9.33 -30.70 1.75
C LYS A 110 -8.58 -29.61 2.53
N GLU A 111 -7.31 -29.84 2.87
CA GLU A 111 -6.46 -28.84 3.54
C GLU A 111 -6.35 -27.54 2.72
N VAL A 112 -6.08 -27.65 1.41
CA VAL A 112 -6.00 -26.49 0.52
C VAL A 112 -7.34 -25.75 0.42
N LYS A 113 -8.44 -26.49 0.30
CA LYS A 113 -9.79 -25.93 0.22
C LYS A 113 -10.17 -25.19 1.51
N ASP A 114 -9.86 -25.76 2.67
CA ASP A 114 -10.16 -25.14 3.97
C ASP A 114 -9.29 -23.91 4.21
N THR A 115 -8.01 -23.93 3.78
CA THR A 115 -7.13 -22.75 3.82
C THR A 115 -7.66 -21.63 2.91
N ALA A 116 -8.10 -21.95 1.69
CA ALA A 116 -8.68 -20.99 0.78
C ALA A 116 -9.96 -20.36 1.34
N ARG A 117 -10.84 -21.17 1.97
CA ARG A 117 -12.05 -20.68 2.66
C ARG A 117 -11.72 -19.77 3.84
N LEU A 118 -10.72 -20.12 4.64
CA LEU A 118 -10.28 -19.31 5.77
C LEU A 118 -9.71 -17.97 5.29
N ALA A 119 -8.90 -17.99 4.22
CA ALA A 119 -8.36 -16.77 3.61
C ALA A 119 -9.46 -15.87 3.06
N ASP A 120 -10.46 -16.44 2.38
CA ASP A 120 -11.61 -15.71 1.86
C ASP A 120 -12.44 -15.09 2.99
N HIS A 121 -12.72 -15.87 4.05
CA HIS A 121 -13.43 -15.37 5.23
C HIS A 121 -12.65 -14.27 5.98
N CYS A 122 -11.32 -14.42 6.08
CA CYS A 122 -10.45 -13.40 6.66
C CYS A 122 -10.49 -12.11 5.82
N LYS A 123 -10.44 -12.24 4.50
CA LYS A 123 -10.55 -11.11 3.57
C LYS A 123 -11.89 -10.40 3.70
N GLU A 124 -13.00 -11.13 3.73
CA GLU A 124 -14.33 -10.56 3.97
C GLU A 124 -14.41 -9.82 5.30
N THR A 125 -13.92 -10.44 6.39
CA THR A 125 -13.92 -9.85 7.73
C THR A 125 -13.06 -8.58 7.77
N LEU A 126 -11.88 -8.62 7.17
CA LEU A 126 -10.98 -7.46 7.09
C LEU A 126 -11.63 -6.31 6.32
N CYS A 127 -12.24 -6.58 5.17
CA CYS A 127 -12.97 -5.57 4.40
C CYS A 127 -14.13 -4.95 5.18
N MET A 128 -14.88 -5.75 5.96
CA MET A 128 -15.95 -5.23 6.82
C MET A 128 -15.40 -4.32 7.92
N VAL A 129 -14.34 -4.76 8.61
CA VAL A 129 -13.70 -3.98 9.68
C VAL A 129 -13.14 -2.67 9.14
N GLU A 130 -12.44 -2.71 8.00
CA GLU A 130 -11.90 -1.53 7.33
C GLU A 130 -13.01 -0.54 6.97
N ASN A 131 -14.11 -1.02 6.39
CA ASN A 131 -15.24 -0.17 6.02
C ASN A 131 -15.91 0.49 7.24
N ILE A 132 -16.16 -0.28 8.32
CA ILE A 132 -16.74 0.25 9.56
C ILE A 132 -15.83 1.29 10.20
N LEU A 133 -14.53 0.99 10.31
CA LEU A 133 -13.56 1.91 10.88
C LEU A 133 -13.47 3.20 10.07
N THR A 134 -13.38 3.08 8.74
CA THR A 134 -13.38 4.21 7.81
C THR A 134 -14.62 5.07 8.03
N LEU A 135 -15.81 4.49 8.03
CA LEU A 135 -17.05 5.21 8.24
C LEU A 135 -17.07 5.97 9.59
N LEU A 136 -16.70 5.31 10.69
CA LEU A 136 -16.64 5.95 12.01
C LEU A 136 -15.65 7.11 12.04
N CYS A 137 -14.45 6.93 11.47
CA CYS A 137 -13.43 7.96 11.39
C CYS A 137 -13.90 9.17 10.56
N PHE A 138 -14.54 8.94 9.41
CA PHE A 138 -15.11 10.02 8.59
C PHE A 138 -16.19 10.80 9.34
N LEU A 139 -17.12 10.11 10.02
CA LEU A 139 -18.19 10.77 10.79
C LEU A 139 -17.63 11.63 11.93
N ILE A 140 -16.69 11.09 12.72
CA ILE A 140 -16.03 11.84 13.79
C ILE A 140 -15.31 13.06 13.22
N SER A 141 -14.57 12.89 12.11
CA SER A 141 -13.84 13.98 11.46
C SER A 141 -14.77 15.09 10.99
N ILE A 142 -15.88 14.75 10.35
CA ILE A 142 -16.90 15.70 9.88
C ILE A 142 -17.46 16.51 11.08
N VAL A 143 -17.84 15.85 12.17
CA VAL A 143 -18.37 16.53 13.37
C VAL A 143 -17.32 17.47 13.96
N CYS A 144 -16.07 17.04 14.09
CA CYS A 144 -14.99 17.88 14.59
C CYS A 144 -14.72 19.11 13.70
N LEU A 145 -14.76 18.93 12.37
CA LEU A 145 -14.57 20.04 11.41
C LEU A 145 -15.72 21.04 11.48
N LEU A 146 -16.97 20.57 11.62
CA LEU A 146 -18.13 21.44 11.80
C LEU A 146 -18.03 22.27 13.09
N LEU A 147 -17.65 21.64 14.21
CA LEU A 147 -17.44 22.34 15.48
C LEU A 147 -16.29 23.36 15.38
N THR A 148 -15.23 23.03 14.65
CA THR A 148 -14.10 23.94 14.39
C THR A 148 -14.56 25.17 13.61
N LEU A 149 -15.29 24.98 12.50
CA LEU A 149 -15.84 26.08 11.71
C LEU A 149 -16.82 26.93 12.52
N LEU A 150 -17.69 26.31 13.31
CA LEU A 150 -18.63 27.01 14.20
C LEU A 150 -17.88 27.88 15.21
N THR A 151 -16.79 27.39 15.79
CA THR A 151 -15.94 28.14 16.72
C THR A 151 -15.33 29.37 16.05
N TYR A 152 -14.76 29.25 14.85
CA TYR A 152 -14.23 30.40 14.11
C TYR A 152 -15.31 31.42 13.72
N CYS A 153 -16.54 30.97 13.46
CA CYS A 153 -17.67 31.85 13.18
C CYS A 153 -18.17 32.60 14.43
N MET A 154 -18.24 31.93 15.58
CA MET A 154 -18.74 32.51 16.83
C MET A 154 -17.73 33.45 17.50
N PHE A 155 -16.44 33.15 17.38
CA PHE A 155 -15.38 33.92 18.05
C PHE A 155 -14.60 34.76 17.04
N PRO A 156 -15.03 36.01 16.79
CA PRO A 156 -14.38 36.87 15.80
C PRO A 156 -12.93 37.18 16.14
N VAL A 157 -12.55 37.10 17.41
CA VAL A 157 -11.18 37.26 17.92
C VAL A 157 -10.21 36.23 17.31
N LEU A 158 -10.69 35.04 16.95
CA LEU A 158 -9.86 33.99 16.33
C LEU A 158 -9.64 34.20 14.82
N ARG A 159 -10.39 35.12 14.18
CA ARG A 159 -10.33 35.39 12.73
C ARG A 159 -9.16 36.30 12.34
N THR A 160 -7.97 35.94 12.80
CA THR A 160 -6.70 36.48 12.31
C THR A 160 -6.43 36.00 10.88
N ASN A 161 -5.45 36.57 10.16
CA ASN A 161 -5.09 36.09 8.82
C ASN A 161 -4.76 34.57 8.80
N ALA A 162 -4.12 34.06 9.84
CA ALA A 162 -3.85 32.63 9.99
C ALA A 162 -5.14 31.83 10.30
N GLY A 163 -6.01 32.37 11.15
CA GLY A 163 -7.31 31.76 11.47
C GLY A 163 -8.25 31.66 10.27
N VAL A 164 -8.30 32.69 9.42
CA VAL A 164 -9.10 32.68 8.19
C VAL A 164 -8.58 31.63 7.20
N ASN A 165 -7.26 31.51 7.03
CA ASN A 165 -6.68 30.44 6.20
C ASN A 165 -7.03 29.05 6.75
N ASN A 166 -6.99 28.88 8.07
CA ASN A 166 -7.37 27.61 8.71
C ASN A 166 -8.87 27.30 8.56
N MET A 167 -9.72 28.33 8.53
CA MET A 167 -11.15 28.19 8.24
C MET A 167 -11.39 27.68 6.82
N PHE A 168 -10.69 28.22 5.81
CA PHE A 168 -10.77 27.72 4.44
C PHE A 168 -10.24 26.30 4.28
N LEU A 169 -9.11 25.97 4.93
CA LEU A 169 -8.56 24.61 4.95
C LEU A 169 -9.55 23.60 5.57
N SER A 170 -10.16 23.97 6.70
CA SER A 170 -11.17 23.12 7.35
C SER A 170 -12.40 22.93 6.48
N PHE A 171 -12.84 23.99 5.80
CA PHE A 171 -13.99 23.95 4.89
C PHE A 171 -13.71 23.11 3.63
N SER A 172 -12.52 23.22 3.03
CA SER A 172 -12.14 22.40 1.87
C SER A 172 -12.07 20.92 2.25
N LEU A 173 -11.52 20.59 3.42
CA LEU A 173 -11.44 19.21 3.89
C LEU A 173 -12.82 18.62 4.17
N LEU A 174 -13.69 19.38 4.86
CA LEU A 174 -15.07 18.97 5.12
C LEU A 174 -15.82 18.69 3.81
N SER A 175 -15.69 19.60 2.84
CA SER A 175 -16.35 19.46 1.53
C SER A 175 -15.85 18.22 0.78
N ALA A 176 -14.53 17.96 0.80
CA ALA A 176 -13.93 16.78 0.18
C ALA A 176 -14.41 15.48 0.84
N GLN A 177 -14.47 15.42 2.18
CA GLN A 177 -14.94 14.26 2.93
C GLN A 177 -16.42 13.97 2.65
N VAL A 178 -17.28 14.99 2.67
CA VAL A 178 -18.71 14.84 2.37
C VAL A 178 -18.92 14.38 0.93
N SER A 179 -18.21 14.96 -0.03
CA SER A 179 -18.29 14.55 -1.44
C SER A 179 -17.83 13.11 -1.64
N LEU A 180 -16.77 12.68 -0.96
CA LEU A 180 -16.28 11.30 -1.00
C LEU A 180 -17.29 10.31 -0.42
N MET A 181 -17.96 10.67 0.69
CA MET A 181 -19.05 9.86 1.24
C MET A 181 -20.22 9.75 0.25
N ILE A 182 -20.65 10.87 -0.36
CA ILE A 182 -21.70 10.85 -1.38
C ILE A 182 -21.31 9.97 -2.56
N SER A 183 -20.05 10.04 -3.00
CA SER A 183 -19.49 9.18 -4.04
C SER A 183 -19.59 7.69 -3.68
N ALA A 184 -19.25 7.32 -2.45
CA ALA A 184 -19.25 5.93 -2.00
C ALA A 184 -20.66 5.29 -1.97
N TYR A 185 -21.70 6.09 -1.72
CA TYR A 185 -23.09 5.61 -1.64
C TYR A 185 -23.90 5.83 -2.92
N THR A 186 -23.30 6.42 -3.96
CA THR A 186 -23.98 6.61 -5.26
C THR A 186 -23.66 5.45 -6.19
N SER A 187 -24.68 4.94 -6.90
CA SER A 187 -24.49 3.84 -7.85
C SER A 187 -23.99 4.33 -9.21
N ALA A 188 -23.00 3.63 -9.75
CA ALA A 188 -22.53 3.74 -11.13
C ALA A 188 -23.23 2.69 -12.04
N PRO A 189 -23.34 2.91 -13.36
CA PRO A 189 -23.04 4.15 -14.08
C PRO A 189 -24.25 5.12 -14.08
N SER A 190 -24.02 6.39 -13.77
CA SER A 190 -25.05 7.43 -13.91
C SER A 190 -24.43 8.80 -14.16
N ILE A 191 -25.16 9.73 -14.80
CA ILE A 191 -24.64 11.10 -15.03
C ILE A 191 -24.32 11.80 -13.70
N LEU A 192 -25.12 11.55 -12.66
CA LEU A 192 -24.92 12.06 -11.31
C LEU A 192 -23.60 11.53 -10.72
N CYS A 193 -23.33 10.24 -10.87
CA CYS A 193 -22.09 9.60 -10.44
C CYS A 193 -20.86 10.21 -11.12
N LYS A 194 -20.94 10.52 -12.42
CA LYS A 194 -19.87 11.24 -13.16
C LYS A 194 -19.62 12.63 -12.57
N LEU A 195 -20.67 13.41 -12.35
CA LEU A 195 -20.57 14.75 -11.75
C LEU A 195 -19.99 14.72 -10.34
N ILE A 196 -20.43 13.77 -9.51
CA ILE A 196 -19.92 13.58 -8.15
C ILE A 196 -18.45 13.18 -8.18
N GLY A 197 -18.02 12.32 -9.11
CA GLY A 197 -16.63 11.93 -9.27
C GLY A 197 -15.72 13.11 -9.63
N VAL A 198 -16.13 13.93 -10.61
CA VAL A 198 -15.40 15.16 -10.97
C VAL A 198 -15.33 16.12 -9.80
N MET A 199 -16.45 16.34 -9.10
CA MET A 199 -16.53 17.25 -7.96
C MET A 199 -15.66 16.76 -6.80
N THR A 200 -15.67 15.46 -6.50
CA THR A 200 -14.86 14.85 -5.44
C THR A 200 -13.38 15.04 -5.75
N HIS A 201 -12.95 14.74 -6.97
CA HIS A 201 -11.56 14.93 -7.40
C HIS A 201 -11.12 16.40 -7.28
N PHE A 202 -11.96 17.33 -7.74
CA PHE A 202 -11.69 18.77 -7.61
C PHE A 202 -11.55 19.22 -6.14
N LEU A 203 -12.45 18.78 -5.26
CA LEU A 203 -12.45 19.16 -3.85
C LEU A 203 -11.20 18.65 -3.12
N TRP A 204 -10.73 17.45 -3.44
CA TRP A 204 -9.48 16.91 -2.90
C TRP A 204 -8.25 17.73 -3.32
N LEU A 205 -8.14 18.07 -4.60
CA LEU A 205 -7.07 18.95 -5.09
C LEU A 205 -7.15 20.35 -4.48
N TRP A 206 -8.35 20.85 -4.26
CA TRP A 206 -8.56 22.16 -3.65
C TRP A 206 -8.11 22.14 -2.18
N ASN A 207 -8.40 21.07 -1.46
CA ASN A 207 -7.87 20.85 -0.12
C ASN A 207 -6.34 20.80 -0.10
N PHE A 208 -5.71 20.13 -1.06
CA PHE A 208 -4.23 20.13 -1.15
C PHE A 208 -3.67 21.53 -1.42
N SER A 209 -4.34 22.32 -2.25
CA SER A 209 -3.95 23.72 -2.52
C SER A 209 -4.04 24.58 -1.25
N TRP A 210 -5.09 24.43 -0.45
CA TRP A 210 -5.20 25.11 0.84
C TRP A 210 -4.16 24.64 1.85
N ASN A 211 -3.83 23.35 1.85
CA ASN A 211 -2.78 22.81 2.71
C ASN A 211 -1.43 23.48 2.39
N PHE A 212 -1.09 23.59 1.09
CA PHE A 212 0.10 24.32 0.63
C PHE A 212 0.08 25.81 1.03
N ILE A 213 -1.03 26.52 0.77
CA ILE A 213 -1.17 27.95 1.11
C ILE A 213 -1.02 28.17 2.62
N CYS A 214 -1.59 27.29 3.44
CA CYS A 214 -1.49 27.35 4.90
C CYS A 214 -0.04 27.22 5.37
N SER A 215 0.69 26.21 4.88
CA SER A 215 2.11 26.01 5.19
C SER A 215 2.98 27.18 4.71
N PHE A 216 2.73 27.70 3.50
CA PHE A 216 3.44 28.87 2.99
C PHE A 216 3.22 30.12 3.86
N ASN A 217 1.97 30.40 4.22
CA ASN A 217 1.63 31.54 5.08
C ASN A 217 2.28 31.41 6.45
N MET A 218 2.34 30.20 7.00
CA MET A 218 3.01 29.92 8.27
C MET A 218 4.50 30.28 8.21
N VAL A 219 5.23 29.78 7.20
CA VAL A 219 6.65 30.13 7.01
C VAL A 219 6.83 31.62 6.88
N ARG A 220 6.01 32.28 6.04
CA ARG A 220 6.10 33.73 5.81
C ARG A 220 5.97 34.53 7.12
N VAL A 221 5.02 34.18 7.99
CA VAL A 221 4.83 34.84 9.28
C VAL A 221 6.07 34.65 10.17
N PHE A 222 6.67 33.45 10.20
CA PHE A 222 7.83 33.18 11.05
C PHE A 222 9.18 33.65 10.48
N THR A 223 9.33 33.78 9.15
CA THR A 223 10.59 34.23 8.52
C THR A 223 10.62 35.71 8.21
N VAL A 224 9.50 36.33 7.86
CA VAL A 224 9.45 37.72 7.37
C VAL A 224 9.01 38.70 8.45
N SER A 225 8.45 38.23 9.58
CA SER A 225 8.08 39.09 10.71
C SER A 225 9.29 39.52 11.57
N MET A 226 10.31 40.08 10.92
CA MET A 226 11.23 41.06 11.52
C MET A 226 11.14 42.42 10.80
N GLY A 227 10.31 42.57 9.75
CA GLY A 227 10.12 43.86 9.10
C GLY A 227 8.86 43.91 8.24
N MET A 228 8.15 45.02 8.33
CA MET A 228 6.96 45.40 7.54
C MET A 228 5.62 44.84 8.05
N ASN A 229 5.16 45.51 9.12
CA ASN A 229 3.76 45.85 9.31
C ASN A 229 3.25 46.56 8.04
N ASN A 230 2.71 45.81 7.08
CA ASN A 230 1.96 46.39 5.98
C ASN A 230 0.52 45.93 6.10
N GLN A 231 -0.23 46.71 6.86
CA GLN A 231 -1.68 46.71 6.99
C GLN A 231 -2.29 47.07 5.63
N ARG A 232 -2.09 46.22 4.63
CA ARG A 232 -2.84 46.22 3.37
C ARG A 232 -4.14 45.47 3.61
N ASP A 233 -5.25 46.02 3.11
CA ASP A 233 -6.61 45.47 3.22
C ASP A 233 -6.65 43.94 3.27
N MET A 234 -6.95 43.38 4.45
CA MET A 234 -7.05 41.93 4.70
C MET A 234 -7.93 41.22 3.67
N THR A 235 -8.96 41.91 3.17
CA THR A 235 -9.90 41.43 2.17
C THR A 235 -9.23 41.18 0.82
N HIS A 236 -8.45 42.12 0.30
CA HIS A 236 -7.82 41.98 -1.03
C HIS A 236 -6.71 40.92 -1.04
N GLY A 237 -6.00 40.75 0.08
CA GLY A 237 -5.02 39.67 0.24
C GLY A 237 -5.68 38.28 0.24
N THR A 238 -6.76 38.11 1.00
CA THR A 238 -7.47 36.83 1.14
C THR A 238 -8.10 36.39 -0.19
N TRP A 239 -8.72 37.32 -0.93
CA TRP A 239 -9.30 37.03 -2.25
C TRP A 239 -8.26 36.55 -3.26
N LYS A 240 -7.04 37.09 -3.25
CA LYS A 240 -5.95 36.62 -4.12
C LYS A 240 -5.56 35.18 -3.82
N TRP A 241 -5.43 34.81 -2.54
CA TRP A 241 -5.13 33.43 -2.13
C TRP A 241 -6.26 32.47 -2.49
N LEU A 242 -7.51 32.89 -2.30
CA LEU A 242 -8.69 32.13 -2.71
C LEU A 242 -8.69 31.87 -4.22
N SER A 243 -8.51 32.89 -5.05
CA SER A 243 -8.42 32.72 -6.50
C SER A 243 -7.24 31.83 -6.91
N GLY A 244 -6.09 31.98 -6.26
CA GLY A 244 -4.91 31.14 -6.51
C GLY A 244 -5.14 29.66 -6.15
N SER A 245 -5.95 29.37 -5.13
CA SER A 245 -6.23 28.01 -4.67
C SER A 245 -6.96 27.14 -5.70
N PHE A 246 -7.62 27.75 -6.69
CA PHE A 246 -8.35 27.05 -7.75
C PHE A 246 -7.48 26.66 -8.95
N ILE A 247 -6.27 27.24 -9.09
CA ILE A 247 -5.43 27.03 -10.27
C ILE A 247 -5.07 25.56 -10.44
N LEU A 248 -4.56 24.92 -9.37
CA LEU A 248 -4.16 23.51 -9.42
C LEU A 248 -5.37 22.58 -9.67
N PRO A 249 -6.50 22.67 -8.93
CA PRO A 249 -7.69 21.86 -9.18
C PRO A 249 -8.22 21.97 -10.61
N VAL A 250 -8.37 23.20 -11.12
CA VAL A 250 -8.91 23.44 -12.46
C VAL A 250 -7.96 22.88 -13.52
N LEU A 251 -6.66 23.12 -13.38
CA LEU A 251 -5.67 22.66 -14.35
C LEU A 251 -5.63 21.13 -14.43
N VAL A 252 -5.60 20.43 -13.29
CA VAL A 252 -5.53 18.97 -13.27
C VAL A 252 -6.84 18.34 -13.75
N VAL A 253 -8.00 18.80 -13.27
CA VAL A 253 -9.30 18.25 -13.70
C VAL A 253 -9.54 18.50 -15.19
N SER A 254 -9.23 19.69 -15.70
CA SER A 254 -9.35 19.99 -17.14
C SER A 254 -8.42 19.14 -17.99
N ALA A 255 -7.18 18.88 -17.53
CA ALA A 255 -6.27 17.97 -18.20
C ALA A 255 -6.83 16.55 -18.29
N VAL A 256 -7.41 16.03 -17.20
CA VAL A 256 -8.04 14.71 -17.20
C VAL A 256 -9.22 14.63 -18.16
N LEU A 257 -10.13 15.60 -18.10
CA LEU A 257 -11.29 15.64 -18.99
C LEU A 257 -10.86 15.72 -20.47
N THR A 258 -9.86 16.54 -20.77
CA THR A 258 -9.33 16.71 -22.13
C THR A 258 -8.66 15.44 -22.63
N TYR A 259 -7.80 14.82 -21.82
CA TYR A 259 -7.12 13.57 -22.16
C TYR A 259 -8.09 12.43 -22.47
N ASN A 260 -9.09 12.23 -21.62
CA ASN A 260 -10.11 11.19 -21.83
C ASN A 260 -11.00 11.50 -23.04
N HIS A 261 -11.35 12.77 -23.25
CA HIS A 261 -12.15 13.17 -24.41
C HIS A 261 -11.43 12.86 -25.73
N PHE A 262 -10.12 13.13 -25.83
CA PHE A 262 -9.33 12.83 -27.02
C PHE A 262 -9.10 11.32 -27.22
N THR A 263 -8.80 10.60 -26.14
CA THR A 263 -8.51 9.16 -26.21
C THR A 263 -9.74 8.34 -26.58
N SER A 264 -10.89 8.67 -25.98
CA SER A 264 -12.14 7.91 -26.18
C SER A 264 -13.04 8.51 -27.27
N GLN A 265 -12.54 9.44 -28.09
CA GLN A 265 -13.30 10.17 -29.13
C GLN A 265 -14.64 10.74 -28.60
N GLY A 266 -14.63 11.26 -27.37
CA GLY A 266 -15.80 11.86 -26.71
C GLY A 266 -16.82 10.88 -26.14
N ARG A 267 -16.54 9.57 -26.11
CA ARG A 267 -17.46 8.56 -25.53
C ARG A 267 -17.38 8.46 -24.00
N GLU A 268 -16.24 8.83 -23.42
CA GLU A 268 -15.98 8.69 -21.98
C GLU A 268 -15.35 9.95 -21.39
N PHE A 269 -15.66 10.20 -20.12
CA PHE A 269 -15.14 11.33 -19.37
C PHE A 269 -13.95 10.95 -18.46
N GLY A 270 -13.67 9.65 -18.30
CA GLY A 270 -12.68 9.12 -17.35
C GLY A 270 -13.14 9.09 -15.89
N TYR A 271 -14.45 9.28 -15.67
CA TYR A 271 -15.11 9.26 -14.36
C TYR A 271 -16.42 8.51 -14.44
N GLY A 272 -16.79 7.81 -13.35
CA GLY A 272 -18.16 7.38 -13.09
C GLY A 272 -18.65 6.21 -13.96
N ASN A 273 -17.75 5.40 -14.52
CA ASN A 273 -18.13 4.22 -15.30
C ASN A 273 -18.32 2.99 -14.41
N GLU A 274 -17.36 2.67 -13.54
CA GLU A 274 -17.46 1.53 -12.60
C GLU A 274 -17.78 1.96 -11.16
N GLN A 275 -17.23 3.11 -10.75
CA GLN A 275 -17.40 3.71 -9.44
C GLN A 275 -17.54 5.22 -9.59
N CYS A 276 -18.14 5.93 -8.63
CA CYS A 276 -18.34 7.39 -8.71
C CYS A 276 -17.08 8.21 -8.47
N TYR A 277 -15.98 7.77 -9.06
CA TYR A 277 -14.67 8.36 -8.96
C TYR A 277 -13.93 8.21 -10.29
N ILE A 278 -12.61 8.44 -10.28
CA ILE A 278 -11.72 8.20 -11.41
C ILE A 278 -11.72 6.70 -11.72
N ASP A 279 -11.90 6.35 -12.99
CA ASP A 279 -12.01 4.94 -13.40
C ASP A 279 -10.65 4.22 -13.50
N SER A 280 -9.56 4.97 -13.75
CA SER A 280 -8.22 4.38 -13.97
C SER A 280 -7.30 4.57 -12.77
N PRO A 281 -6.68 3.49 -12.24
CA PRO A 281 -5.72 3.59 -11.13
C PRO A 281 -4.47 4.40 -11.50
N LEU A 282 -4.06 4.37 -12.77
CA LEU A 282 -2.94 5.18 -13.26
C LEU A 282 -3.28 6.67 -13.22
N LEU A 283 -4.51 7.06 -13.57
CA LEU A 283 -4.96 8.45 -13.43
C LEU A 283 -4.99 8.86 -11.95
N ILE A 284 -5.49 8.01 -11.05
CA ILE A 284 -5.47 8.30 -9.61
C ILE A 284 -4.03 8.57 -9.13
N GLY A 285 -3.08 7.73 -9.53
CA GLY A 285 -1.67 7.91 -9.20
C GLY A 285 -1.10 9.25 -9.70
N ILE A 286 -1.35 9.60 -10.96
CA ILE A 286 -0.77 10.81 -11.58
C ILE A 286 -1.49 12.09 -11.14
N THR A 287 -2.81 12.05 -10.95
CA THR A 287 -3.62 13.26 -10.78
C THR A 287 -3.99 13.52 -9.33
N VAL A 288 -3.84 12.54 -8.44
CA VAL A 288 -4.14 12.67 -7.01
C VAL A 288 -2.90 12.40 -6.17
N ALA A 289 -2.31 11.21 -6.28
CA ALA A 289 -1.20 10.81 -5.43
C ALA A 289 0.08 11.63 -5.69
N ALA A 290 0.44 11.86 -6.96
CA ALA A 290 1.62 12.65 -7.30
C ALA A 290 1.53 14.13 -6.85
N PRO A 291 0.44 14.88 -7.11
CA PRO A 291 0.28 16.23 -6.57
C PRO A 291 0.30 16.28 -5.05
N LEU A 292 -0.35 15.30 -4.40
CA LEU A 292 -0.33 15.17 -2.94
C LEU A 292 1.09 14.96 -2.40
N PHE A 293 1.86 14.08 -3.02
CA PHE A 293 3.25 13.80 -2.63
C PHE A 293 4.12 15.05 -2.78
N VAL A 294 4.04 15.74 -3.91
CA VAL A 294 4.79 16.98 -4.16
C VAL A 294 4.44 18.05 -3.13
N ILE A 295 3.15 18.28 -2.87
CA ILE A 295 2.70 19.26 -1.87
C ILE A 295 3.16 18.88 -0.47
N THR A 296 3.09 17.61 -0.11
CA THR A 296 3.55 17.11 1.19
C THR A 296 5.05 17.34 1.38
N LEU A 297 5.86 17.03 0.36
CA LEU A 297 7.31 17.30 0.40
C LEU A 297 7.62 18.79 0.57
N ILE A 298 6.90 19.66 -0.12
CA ILE A 298 7.09 21.10 0.03
C ILE A 298 6.67 21.55 1.43
N ASN A 299 5.54 21.05 1.95
CA ASN A 299 5.07 21.36 3.30
C ASN A 299 6.07 20.92 4.38
N VAL A 300 6.68 19.73 4.24
CA VAL A 300 7.75 19.25 5.13
C VAL A 300 8.99 20.16 5.04
N SER A 301 9.39 20.56 3.83
CA SER A 301 10.53 21.46 3.63
C SER A 301 10.30 22.82 4.30
N PHE A 302 9.11 23.38 4.11
CA PHE A 302 8.67 24.63 4.74
C PHE A 302 8.63 24.52 6.26
N PHE A 303 8.12 23.40 6.78
CA PHE A 303 8.15 23.10 8.20
C PHE A 303 9.57 23.06 8.78
N LEU A 304 10.51 22.36 8.12
CA LEU A 304 11.91 22.30 8.55
C LEU A 304 12.57 23.67 8.57
N VAL A 305 12.32 24.50 7.56
CA VAL A 305 12.83 25.89 7.51
C VAL A 305 12.24 26.72 8.64
N ALA A 306 10.94 26.61 8.91
CA ALA A 306 10.30 27.32 10.02
C ALA A 306 10.95 26.91 11.35
N VAL A 307 11.07 25.61 11.63
CA VAL A 307 11.69 25.10 12.87
C VAL A 307 13.14 25.57 13.02
N TYR A 308 13.93 25.50 11.95
CA TYR A 308 15.33 25.94 11.96
C TYR A 308 15.44 27.43 12.30
N LYS A 309 14.62 28.28 11.67
CA LYS A 309 14.62 29.73 11.91
C LYS A 309 14.17 30.05 13.32
N ILE A 310 13.16 29.35 13.82
CA ILE A 310 12.67 29.50 15.20
C ILE A 310 13.76 29.15 16.21
N TYR A 311 14.46 28.02 16.01
CA TYR A 311 15.55 27.61 16.87
C TYR A 311 16.71 28.62 16.84
N SER A 312 17.06 29.11 15.64
CA SER A 312 18.08 30.13 15.47
C SER A 312 17.73 31.45 16.17
N VAL A 313 16.48 31.91 16.09
CA VAL A 313 16.04 33.14 16.76
C VAL A 313 16.02 32.96 18.28
N ARG A 314 15.51 31.82 18.78
CA ARG A 314 15.49 31.51 20.21
C ARG A 314 16.89 31.45 20.82
N ARG A 315 17.86 30.85 20.12
CA ARG A 315 19.26 30.82 20.55
C ARG A 315 19.87 32.21 20.68
N LEU A 316 19.50 33.14 19.78
CA LEU A 316 19.97 34.53 19.84
C LEU A 316 19.24 35.34 20.93
N GLN A 317 17.99 35.00 21.25
CA GLN A 317 17.16 35.74 22.20
C GLN A 317 17.38 35.29 23.66
N SER A 318 17.74 34.02 23.89
CA SER A 318 18.12 33.50 25.21
C SER A 318 19.34 34.18 25.82
N ASP A 319 20.21 34.73 24.98
CA ASP A 319 21.41 35.44 25.41
C ASP A 319 21.12 36.89 25.85
N PHE A 320 19.93 37.45 25.55
CA PHE A 320 19.65 38.88 25.76
C PHE A 320 18.39 39.22 26.60
N LEU A 321 17.30 38.41 26.65
CA LEU A 321 16.10 38.72 27.46
C LEU A 321 15.26 37.46 27.84
N PRO A 322 14.69 37.35 29.06
CA PRO A 322 13.72 36.30 29.42
C PRO A 322 12.34 36.59 28.78
N SER A 323 11.82 35.63 28.00
CA SER A 323 10.69 35.84 27.10
C SER A 323 9.33 36.04 27.79
N THR A 324 8.57 37.03 27.32
CA THR A 324 7.13 37.19 27.59
C THR A 324 6.35 36.56 26.42
N ALA A 325 6.02 35.27 26.56
CA ALA A 325 5.02 34.46 25.86
C ALA A 325 4.65 34.75 24.37
N PRO A 326 5.19 33.91 23.45
CA PRO A 326 4.49 33.36 22.28
C PRO A 326 4.64 31.83 22.13
N ASP A 327 5.22 31.14 23.12
CA ASP A 327 5.71 29.76 23.00
C ASP A 327 4.63 28.68 22.80
N PHE A 328 3.45 28.88 23.37
CA PHE A 328 2.39 27.87 23.36
C PHE A 328 1.74 27.72 21.98
N THR A 329 1.35 28.84 21.36
CA THR A 329 0.75 28.88 20.02
C THR A 329 1.70 28.30 18.98
N MET A 330 2.97 28.69 19.03
CA MET A 330 3.98 28.15 18.12
C MET A 330 4.15 26.63 18.27
N THR A 331 4.23 26.13 19.50
CA THR A 331 4.41 24.69 19.77
C THR A 331 3.21 23.87 19.28
N ILE A 332 1.99 24.40 19.40
CA ILE A 332 0.79 23.76 18.86
C ILE A 332 0.85 23.66 17.34
N TYR A 333 1.17 24.75 16.64
CA TYR A 333 1.24 24.73 15.18
C TYR A 333 2.34 23.80 14.65
N ILE A 334 3.48 23.75 15.34
CA ILE A 334 4.55 22.81 14.99
C ILE A 334 4.04 21.36 15.11
N LYS A 335 3.41 21.01 16.25
CA LYS A 335 2.86 19.67 16.46
C LYS A 335 1.79 19.30 15.42
N LEU A 336 0.88 20.20 15.11
CA LEU A 336 -0.18 19.97 14.11
C LEU A 336 0.41 19.73 12.72
N SER A 337 1.38 20.54 12.31
CA SER A 337 2.04 20.39 11.00
C SER A 337 2.82 19.07 10.90
N THR A 338 3.52 18.65 11.96
CA THR A 338 4.23 17.36 11.97
C THR A 338 3.25 16.20 11.84
N VAL A 339 2.12 16.24 12.56
CA VAL A 339 1.09 15.19 12.49
C VAL A 339 0.51 15.08 11.09
N THR A 340 0.16 16.20 10.46
CA THR A 340 -0.37 16.20 9.09
C THR A 340 0.67 15.76 8.06
N GLY A 341 1.94 16.19 8.18
CA GLY A 341 3.01 15.76 7.27
C GLY A 341 3.31 14.26 7.38
N MET A 342 3.39 13.74 8.60
CA MET A 342 3.62 12.31 8.86
C MET A 342 2.46 11.45 8.32
N PHE A 343 1.22 11.90 8.48
CA PHE A 343 0.05 11.20 7.93
C PHE A 343 0.17 10.99 6.42
N TRP A 344 0.48 12.05 5.67
CA TRP A 344 0.59 11.97 4.21
C TRP A 344 1.81 11.17 3.74
N ILE A 345 2.93 11.20 4.48
CA ILE A 345 4.09 10.34 4.18
C ILE A 345 3.73 8.86 4.35
N VAL A 346 3.04 8.50 5.45
CA VAL A 346 2.61 7.12 5.69
C VAL A 346 1.63 6.66 4.61
N ALA A 347 0.67 7.51 4.24
CA ALA A 347 -0.29 7.20 3.18
C ALA A 347 0.40 6.90 1.83
N VAL A 348 1.38 7.72 1.45
CA VAL A 348 2.15 7.50 0.21
C VAL A 348 3.01 6.23 0.32
N LEU A 349 3.65 5.99 1.46
CA LEU A 349 4.45 4.77 1.66
C LEU A 349 3.60 3.50 1.57
N ALA A 350 2.37 3.53 2.09
CA ALA A 350 1.43 2.41 2.01
C ALA A 350 1.07 2.09 0.55
N GLU A 351 0.76 3.10 -0.27
CA GLU A 351 0.49 2.88 -1.70
C GLU A 351 1.73 2.33 -2.45
N PHE A 352 2.94 2.77 -2.11
CA PHE A 352 4.15 2.23 -2.70
C PHE A 352 4.47 0.79 -2.26
N SER A 353 4.13 0.40 -1.02
CA SER A 353 4.33 -0.97 -0.56
C SER A 353 3.36 -1.94 -1.21
N ASP A 354 2.10 -1.57 -1.38
CA ASP A 354 1.11 -2.44 -2.02
C ASP A 354 1.45 -2.72 -3.49
N ASN A 355 2.02 -1.73 -4.18
CA ASN A 355 2.48 -1.88 -5.57
C ASN A 355 3.74 -2.75 -5.74
N LYS A 356 4.49 -3.02 -4.66
CA LYS A 356 5.72 -3.84 -4.71
C LYS A 356 5.54 -5.27 -4.25
N ILE A 357 4.38 -5.64 -3.72
CA ILE A 357 4.11 -6.98 -3.19
C ILE A 357 3.47 -7.91 -4.26
N PHE A 358 3.08 -7.37 -5.43
CA PHE A 358 2.59 -8.15 -6.58
C PHE A 358 3.34 -7.87 -7.90
N GLY A 359 4.62 -7.50 -7.82
CA GLY A 359 5.53 -7.44 -8.96
C GLY A 359 6.21 -8.78 -9.23
#